data_AF-S5W0M1-F1
#
_entry.id   AF-S5W0M1-F1
#
_cell.length_a   1.000
_cell.length_b   1.000
_cell.length_c   1.000
_cell.angle_alpha   90.00
_cell.angle_beta   90.00
_cell.angle_gamma   90.00
#
_symmetry.space_group_name_H-M   'P 1'
#
loop_
_entity.id
_entity.type
_entity.pdbx_description
1 polymer ?
#
loop_
_entity_poly.entity_id
_entity_poly.type
_entity_poly.pdbx_seq_one_letter_code
_entity_poly.pdbx_strand_id
1 'polypeptide(L)' 'MEPLGADEVLTVLPAFHPLWHNTPIQTLGRLDDMWAHGNMRRWAALTHQLQAHQRRHPDHPPDPATLLRRLDPRLAHTT' A
#
# COMPACT_ATOMS: atom_id res chain seq x y z
N MET A 1 4.53 2.41 20.27
CA MET A 1 5.18 1.65 19.20
C MET A 1 5.74 2.69 18.25
N GLU A 2 7.05 2.72 18.10
CA GLU A 2 7.72 3.70 17.24
C GLU A 2 7.50 3.33 15.76
N PRO A 3 7.41 4.33 14.86
CA PRO A 3 7.30 4.07 13.44
C PRO A 3 8.58 3.40 12.92
N LEU A 4 8.41 2.41 12.05
CA LEU A 4 9.53 1.74 11.40
C LEU A 4 10.19 2.69 10.40
N GLY A 5 11.50 2.55 10.19
CA GLY A 5 12.20 3.21 9.09
C GLY A 5 11.72 2.66 7.74
N ALA A 6 11.88 3.43 6.66
CA ALA A 6 11.40 3.03 5.33
C ALA A 6 11.95 1.67 4.89
N ASP A 7 13.25 1.40 5.10
CA ASP A 7 13.88 0.11 4.77
C ASP A 7 13.31 -1.05 5.60
N GLU A 8 12.99 -0.78 6.86
CA GLU A 8 12.39 -1.73 7.78
C GLU A 8 10.93 -2.03 7.40
N VAL A 9 10.16 -1.02 6.97
CA VAL A 9 8.83 -1.23 6.38
C VAL A 9 8.93 -2.14 5.16
N LEU A 10 9.84 -1.85 4.23
CA LEU A 10 9.99 -2.61 2.99
C LEU A 10 10.37 -4.08 3.24
N THR A 11 11.10 -4.34 4.33
CA THR A 11 11.48 -5.69 4.76
C THR A 11 10.34 -6.40 5.49
N VAL A 12 9.67 -5.72 6.42
CA VAL A 12 8.69 -6.31 7.34
C VAL A 12 7.32 -6.45 6.67
N LEU A 13 6.88 -5.45 5.90
CA LEU A 13 5.54 -5.38 5.34
C LEU A 13 5.14 -6.63 4.52
N PRO A 14 5.97 -7.13 3.57
CA PRO A 14 5.60 -8.30 2.78
C PRO A 14 5.46 -9.58 3.60
N ALA A 15 6.16 -9.70 4.73
CA ALA A 15 6.11 -10.87 5.60
C ALA A 15 4.77 -10.94 6.38
N PHE A 16 4.24 -9.80 6.81
CA PHE A 16 2.97 -9.73 7.54
C PHE A 16 1.75 -9.58 6.62
N HIS A 17 1.95 -9.02 5.43
CA HIS A 17 0.88 -8.71 4.49
C HIS A 17 1.28 -9.22 3.09
N PRO A 18 1.06 -10.52 2.80
CA PRO A 18 1.49 -11.17 1.55
C PRO A 18 0.98 -10.51 0.27
N LEU A 19 -0.10 -9.74 0.37
CA LEU A 19 -0.64 -8.95 -0.72
C LEU A 19 0.42 -8.04 -1.36
N TRP A 20 1.37 -7.53 -0.56
CA TRP A 20 2.38 -6.59 -1.03
C TRP A 20 3.65 -7.26 -1.59
N HIS A 21 3.76 -8.60 -1.54
CA HIS A 21 4.98 -9.34 -1.92
C HIS A 21 5.47 -9.04 -3.33
N ASN A 22 4.55 -8.90 -4.28
CA ASN A 22 4.88 -8.61 -5.68
C ASN A 22 4.80 -7.11 -6.02
N THR A 23 4.67 -6.25 -5.01
CA THR A 23 4.56 -4.79 -5.23
C THR A 23 5.96 -4.20 -5.39
N PRO A 24 6.21 -3.37 -6.43
CA PRO A 24 7.49 -2.69 -6.57
C PRO A 24 7.85 -1.87 -5.33
N ILE A 25 9.11 -1.95 -4.90
CA ILE A 25 9.62 -1.25 -3.69
C ILE A 25 9.36 0.27 -3.76
N GLN A 26 9.47 0.86 -4.95
CA GLN A 26 9.19 2.29 -5.17
C GLN A 26 7.73 2.66 -4.88
N THR A 27 6.79 1.77 -5.23
CA THR A 27 5.36 1.91 -4.95
C THR A 27 5.10 1.81 -3.45
N LEU A 28 5.74 0.86 -2.77
CA LEU A 28 5.63 0.70 -1.32
C LEU A 28 6.21 1.90 -0.56
N GLY A 29 7.39 2.38 -0.96
CA GLY A 29 8.01 3.57 -0.37
C GLY A 29 7.14 4.81 -0.51
N ARG A 30 6.50 5.02 -1.68
CA ARG A 30 5.55 6.12 -1.88
C ARG A 30 4.29 5.98 -1.04
N LEU A 31 3.72 4.78 -0.94
CA LEU A 31 2.56 4.52 -0.09
C LEU A 31 2.90 4.75 1.39
N ASP A 32 4.11 4.37 1.81
CA ASP A 32 4.57 4.62 3.17
C ASP A 32 4.71 6.12 3.41
N ASP A 33 5.46 6.83 2.56
CA ASP A 33 5.70 8.27 2.69
C ASP A 33 4.42 9.11 2.66
N MET A 34 3.43 8.69 1.87
CA MET A 34 2.20 9.46 1.69
C MET A 34 1.12 9.16 2.73
N TRP A 35 1.14 7.97 3.35
CA TRP A 35 0.00 7.53 4.16
C TRP A 35 0.39 6.78 5.44
N ALA A 36 1.25 5.77 5.36
CA ALA A 36 1.52 4.92 6.51
C ALA A 36 2.60 5.48 7.45
N HIS A 37 3.61 6.16 6.92
CA HIS A 37 4.74 6.77 7.63
C HIS A 37 5.38 5.80 8.65
N GLY A 38 5.72 4.58 8.22
CA GLY A 38 6.30 3.57 9.10
C GLY A 38 5.31 2.86 10.05
N ASN A 39 4.02 3.23 10.02
CA ASN A 39 3.04 2.70 10.97
C ASN A 39 2.37 1.41 10.46
N MET A 40 2.74 0.27 11.02
CA MET A 40 2.18 -1.04 10.64
C MET A 40 0.66 -1.17 10.87
N ARG A 41 0.07 -0.43 11.83
CA ARG A 41 -1.39 -0.44 12.01
C ARG A 41 -2.10 0.26 10.86
N ARG A 42 -1.50 1.33 10.32
CA ARG A 42 -1.98 1.96 9.10
C ARG A 42 -1.88 0.95 7.96
N TRP A 43 -0.71 0.36 7.71
CA TRP A 43 -0.55 -0.68 6.69
C TRP A 43 -1.57 -1.82 6.77
N ALA A 44 -1.90 -2.29 7.98
CA ALA A 44 -2.95 -3.28 8.18
C ALA A 44 -4.33 -2.78 7.74
N ALA A 45 -4.69 -1.54 8.07
CA ALA A 45 -5.94 -0.94 7.63
C ALA A 45 -6.02 -0.79 6.10
N LEU A 46 -4.95 -0.35 5.44
CA LEU A 46 -4.87 -0.27 3.97
C LEU A 46 -5.02 -1.65 3.33
N THR A 47 -4.33 -2.65 3.87
CA THR A 47 -4.43 -4.05 3.42
C THR A 47 -5.87 -4.56 3.52
N HIS A 48 -6.52 -4.32 4.65
CA HIS A 48 -7.92 -4.73 4.86
C HIS A 48 -8.88 -4.02 3.91
N GLN A 49 -8.70 -2.71 3.67
CA GLN A 49 -9.50 -1.95 2.71
C GLN A 49 -9.36 -2.50 1.28
N LEU A 50 -8.14 -2.83 0.87
CA LEU A 50 -7.88 -3.41 -0.44
C LEU A 50 -8.51 -4.79 -0.59
N GLN A 51 -8.37 -5.65 0.43
CA GLN A 51 -9.03 -6.96 0.44
C GLN A 51 -10.56 -6.86 0.43
N ALA A 52 -11.14 -5.87 1.12
CA ALA A 52 -12.57 -5.60 1.05
C ALA A 52 -13.01 -5.09 -0.32
N HIS A 53 -12.17 -4.31 -1.01
CA HIS A 53 -12.43 -3.85 -2.37
C HIS A 53 -12.38 -5.01 -3.37
N GLN A 54 -11.35 -5.86 -3.32
CA GLN A 54 -11.24 -7.06 -4.16
C GLN A 54 -12.46 -7.97 -4.04
N ARG A 55 -12.94 -8.21 -2.81
CA ARG A 55 -14.13 -9.03 -2.57
C ARG A 55 -15.39 -8.47 -3.24
N ARG A 56 -15.46 -7.15 -3.44
CA ARG A 56 -16.58 -6.47 -4.11
C ARG A 56 -16.38 -6.37 -5.63
N HIS A 57 -15.14 -6.46 -6.10
CA HIS A 57 -14.75 -6.33 -7.50
C HIS A 57 -13.77 -7.44 -7.90
N PRO A 58 -14.23 -8.71 -7.97
CA PRO A 58 -13.35 -9.85 -8.21
C PRO A 58 -12.67 -9.80 -9.58
N ASP A 59 -13.29 -9.14 -10.57
CA ASP A 59 -12.75 -8.96 -11.92
C ASP A 59 -11.60 -7.94 -12.00
N HIS A 60 -11.30 -7.23 -10.91
CA HIS A 60 -10.23 -6.24 -10.87
C HIS A 60 -9.14 -6.67 -9.88
N PRO A 61 -7.98 -7.15 -10.36
CA PRO A 61 -6.89 -7.50 -9.47
C PRO A 61 -6.44 -6.27 -8.65
N PRO A 62 -5.92 -6.48 -7.44
CA PRO A 62 -5.33 -5.40 -6.65
C PRO A 62 -4.13 -4.83 -7.41
N ASP A 63 -4.31 -3.68 -8.03
CA ASP A 63 -3.18 -2.91 -8.50
C ASP A 63 -2.83 -1.87 -7.42
N PRO A 64 -1.75 -2.07 -6.63
CA PRO A 64 -1.31 -1.09 -5.64
C PRO A 64 -0.96 0.27 -6.27
N ALA A 65 -0.63 0.32 -7.56
CA ALA A 65 -0.50 1.58 -8.29
C ALA A 65 -1.86 2.26 -8.56
N THR A 66 -2.93 1.50 -8.72
CA THR A 66 -4.32 2.02 -8.77
C THR A 66 -4.75 2.56 -7.41
N LEU A 67 -4.34 1.93 -6.30
CA LEU A 67 -4.54 2.50 -4.97
C LEU A 67 -3.82 3.84 -4.79
N LEU A 68 -2.54 3.92 -5.19
CA LEU A 68 -1.80 5.19 -5.19
C LEU A 68 -2.55 6.29 -5.95
N ARG A 69 -3.03 5.98 -7.16
CA ARG A 69 -3.82 6.93 -7.98
C ARG A 69 -5.15 7.35 -7.35
N ARG A 70 -5.77 6.51 -6.51
CA ARG A 70 -7.01 6.85 -5.80
C ARG A 70 -6.76 7.65 -4.52
N LEU A 71 -5.68 7.36 -3.82
CA LEU A 71 -5.27 8.06 -2.60
C LEU A 71 -4.68 9.44 -2.91
N ASP A 72 -4.10 9.60 -4.10
CA ASP A 72 -3.60 10.88 -4.58
C ASP A 72 -4.28 11.28 -5.92
N PRO A 73 -5.33 12.11 -5.87
CA PRO A 73 -5.99 12.58 -7.09
C PRO A 73 -5.12 13.53 -7.94
N ARG A 74 -4.00 14.04 -7.40
CA ARG A 74 -3.08 14.92 -8.16
C ARG A 74 -2.19 14.12 -9.11
N LEU A 75 -1.89 12.86 -8.79
CA LEU A 75 -1.21 11.89 -9.67
C LEU A 75 -2.13 11.27 -10.74
N ALA A 76 -3.45 11.46 -10.63
CA ALA A 76 -4.39 11.04 -11.68
C ALA A 76 -4.38 11.96 -12.92
N HIS A 77 -3.63 13.07 -12.90
CA HIS A 77 -3.67 14.13 -13.93
C HIS A 77 -2.33 14.45 -14.60
N THR A 78 -1.24 13.74 -14.29
CA THR A 78 -0.01 13.84 -15.09
C THR A 78 -0.15 12.98 -16.34
N THR A 79 -0.65 13.62 -17.39
CA THR A 79 -0.63 13.19 -18.81
C THR A 79 0.80 13.19 -19.35
#